data_AF-A0A3M1LFV2-F1
#
_entry.id   AF-A0A3M1LFV2-F1
#
_cell.length_a   1.000
_cell.length_b   1.000
_cell.length_c   1.000
_cell.angle_alpha   90.00
_cell.angle_beta   90.00
_cell.angle_gamma   90.00
#
_symmetry.space_group_name_H-M   'P 1'
#
loop_
_entity.id
_entity.type
_entity.pdbx_description
1 polymer ?
#
loop_
_entity_poly.entity_id
_entity_poly.type
_entity_poly.pdbx_seq_one_letter_code
_entity_poly.pdbx_strand_id
1 'polypeptide(L)'
;LLTLLIIPISSYAQSEDLQVIENEYSNKDLGLEFILPDGWNGAQIPLLPSSIDGLLSDIILATPDDIRSYNGTTFILVMAGEVTDEFKGDIANIPEPPNPVKQIINQGCELISANYITIGDLDGIEFESICKEADENGNTITAKNKIIFANQNSPMRFISVLFIAKADEYDSYIQDFDDMIDTLALSGNKVRVDKLPNIEERVMLEEETFVNIKTNSDINDFSFNEEDKSISFNAEGEENTIGIAEVYLDNVLKGPYTVIVDDKPIPFIDNETGVTFIYTHSLHKIKIIGSEVVPEFPITVLPLLAIIIGIMVMISKSNQILKR
;
A
#
# COMPACT_ATOMS: atom_id res chain seq x y z
N LEU A 1 -8.51 -12.04 -4.24
CA LEU A 1 -7.29 -12.59 -3.63
C LEU A 1 -7.62 -13.90 -2.91
N LEU A 2 -8.69 -13.99 -2.11
CA LEU A 2 -9.22 -15.30 -1.68
C LEU A 2 -9.84 -16.11 -2.84
N THR A 3 -10.33 -15.47 -3.89
CA THR A 3 -10.66 -16.17 -5.13
C THR A 3 -9.47 -16.87 -5.77
N LEU A 4 -8.21 -16.44 -5.52
CA LEU A 4 -6.99 -17.18 -5.91
C LEU A 4 -6.70 -18.36 -4.95
N LEU A 5 -7.16 -18.30 -3.69
CA LEU A 5 -7.24 -19.48 -2.81
C LEU A 5 -8.32 -20.48 -3.28
N ILE A 6 -9.29 -20.03 -4.08
CA ILE A 6 -10.44 -20.81 -4.57
C ILE A 6 -10.29 -21.21 -6.05
N ILE A 7 -9.42 -20.57 -6.85
CA ILE A 7 -8.95 -21.20 -8.09
C ILE A 7 -8.33 -22.50 -7.59
N PRO A 8 -8.82 -23.67 -8.04
CA PRO A 8 -8.18 -24.91 -7.67
C PRO A 8 -6.77 -24.81 -8.26
N ILE A 9 -5.79 -24.41 -7.45
CA ILE A 9 -4.37 -24.65 -7.73
C ILE A 9 -4.21 -26.12 -8.11
N SER A 10 -5.04 -27.00 -7.51
CA SER A 10 -5.22 -28.40 -7.88
C SER A 10 -5.52 -28.65 -9.37
N SER A 11 -6.15 -27.73 -10.10
CA SER A 11 -6.39 -27.85 -11.55
C SER A 11 -5.13 -27.67 -12.39
N TYR A 12 -4.21 -26.80 -11.96
CA TYR A 12 -2.91 -26.61 -12.62
C TYR A 12 -1.86 -27.61 -12.12
N ALA A 13 -1.91 -27.95 -10.83
CA ALA A 13 -1.07 -28.96 -10.18
C ALA A 13 -1.14 -30.35 -10.85
N GLN A 14 -2.28 -30.66 -11.48
CA GLN A 14 -2.52 -31.93 -12.18
C GLN A 14 -2.12 -31.91 -13.66
N SER A 15 -1.59 -30.79 -14.18
CA SER A 15 -1.10 -30.73 -15.55
C SER A 15 0.15 -31.61 -15.72
N GLU A 16 0.19 -32.43 -16.77
CA GLU A 16 1.38 -33.22 -17.12
C GLU A 16 2.57 -32.32 -17.50
N ASP A 17 2.30 -31.11 -18.00
CA ASP A 17 3.29 -30.13 -18.45
C ASP A 17 3.79 -29.20 -17.34
N LEU A 18 3.46 -29.48 -16.06
CA LEU A 18 3.88 -28.66 -14.94
C LEU A 18 5.40 -28.77 -14.72
N GLN A 19 6.13 -27.68 -14.98
CA GLN A 19 7.56 -27.59 -14.72
C GLN A 19 7.80 -27.31 -13.23
N VAL A 20 8.27 -28.32 -12.50
CA VAL A 20 8.57 -28.23 -11.07
C VAL A 20 9.90 -27.51 -10.84
N ILE A 21 9.95 -26.71 -9.78
CA ILE A 21 11.11 -25.95 -9.31
C ILE A 21 11.46 -26.47 -7.92
N GLU A 22 12.69 -26.96 -7.75
CA GLU A 22 13.10 -27.63 -6.50
C GLU A 22 13.85 -26.71 -5.53
N ASN A 23 14.52 -25.65 -6.00
CA ASN A 23 15.34 -24.81 -5.11
C ASN A 23 15.50 -23.39 -5.66
N GLU A 24 16.03 -23.24 -6.86
CA GLU A 24 16.27 -21.94 -7.48
C GLU A 24 15.41 -21.76 -8.73
N TYR A 25 14.94 -20.54 -8.93
CA TYR A 25 14.27 -20.12 -10.15
C TYR A 25 15.12 -19.07 -10.87
N SER A 26 15.22 -19.19 -12.19
CA SER A 26 15.87 -18.18 -13.02
C SER A 26 15.22 -18.11 -14.40
N ASN A 27 14.78 -16.91 -14.76
CA ASN A 27 14.34 -16.55 -16.10
C ASN A 27 15.29 -15.48 -16.66
N LYS A 28 16.12 -15.89 -17.62
CA LYS A 28 17.16 -15.02 -18.21
C LYS A 28 16.58 -13.90 -19.07
N ASP A 29 15.41 -14.11 -19.68
CA ASP A 29 14.79 -13.12 -20.55
C ASP A 29 14.23 -11.95 -19.74
N LEU A 30 13.71 -12.24 -18.54
CA LEU A 30 13.25 -11.22 -17.58
C LEU A 30 14.34 -10.71 -16.64
N GLY A 31 15.48 -11.41 -16.58
CA GLY A 31 16.49 -11.20 -15.55
C GLY A 31 15.99 -11.53 -14.14
N LEU A 32 14.92 -12.33 -14.02
CA LEU A 32 14.30 -12.70 -12.74
C LEU A 32 15.01 -13.90 -12.13
N GLU A 33 15.43 -13.79 -10.88
CA GLU A 33 16.02 -14.90 -10.11
C GLU A 33 15.59 -14.84 -8.65
N PHE A 34 15.35 -16.00 -8.03
CA PHE A 34 15.10 -16.14 -6.59
C PHE A 34 15.32 -17.58 -6.15
N ILE A 35 15.47 -17.78 -4.83
CA ILE A 35 15.59 -19.08 -4.20
C ILE A 35 14.31 -19.33 -3.41
N LEU A 36 13.69 -20.48 -3.63
CA LEU A 36 12.52 -20.92 -2.87
C LEU A 36 12.89 -21.12 -1.39
N PRO A 37 11.95 -20.90 -0.46
CA PRO A 37 12.23 -21.17 0.94
C PRO A 37 12.50 -22.66 1.19
N ASP A 38 13.29 -22.96 2.23
CA ASP A 38 13.68 -24.33 2.56
C ASP A 38 12.44 -25.23 2.78
N GLY A 39 12.37 -26.34 2.03
CA GLY A 39 11.27 -27.30 2.12
C GLY A 39 10.02 -26.95 1.30
N TRP A 40 10.00 -25.82 0.61
CA TRP A 40 8.92 -25.45 -0.30
C TRP A 40 9.11 -26.08 -1.68
N ASN A 41 8.00 -26.38 -2.35
CA ASN A 41 7.96 -26.90 -3.70
C ASN A 41 7.40 -25.82 -4.64
N GLY A 42 8.12 -25.53 -5.72
CA GLY A 42 7.68 -24.56 -6.73
C GLY A 42 7.23 -25.22 -8.02
N ALA A 43 6.45 -24.50 -8.82
CA ALA A 43 6.13 -24.86 -10.18
C ALA A 43 5.84 -23.63 -11.02
N GLN A 44 6.27 -23.67 -12.27
CA GLN A 44 5.91 -22.68 -13.28
C GLN A 44 4.55 -23.06 -13.88
N ILE A 45 3.58 -22.14 -13.83
CA ILE A 45 2.25 -22.34 -14.39
C ILE A 45 2.29 -22.01 -15.89
N PRO A 46 1.93 -22.95 -16.78
CA PRO A 46 1.91 -22.67 -18.21
C PRO A 46 0.86 -21.60 -18.53
N LEU A 47 1.28 -20.54 -19.21
CA LEU A 47 0.40 -19.48 -19.67
C LEU A 47 -0.51 -20.00 -20.80
N LEU A 48 -1.83 -19.90 -20.62
CA LEU A 48 -2.77 -20.28 -21.66
C LEU A 48 -2.74 -19.24 -22.80
N PRO A 49 -2.62 -19.66 -24.09
CA PRO A 49 -2.46 -18.77 -25.25
C PRO A 49 -3.56 -17.72 -25.48
N SER A 50 -4.66 -17.74 -24.72
CA SER A 50 -5.87 -16.96 -25.02
C SER A 50 -6.27 -15.96 -23.94
N SER A 51 -5.52 -15.82 -22.85
CA SER A 51 -5.97 -15.00 -21.71
C SER A 51 -5.19 -13.70 -21.52
N ILE A 52 -3.89 -13.67 -21.84
CA ILE A 52 -3.00 -12.55 -21.48
C ILE A 52 -1.78 -12.47 -22.43
N ASP A 53 -2.02 -12.67 -23.73
CA ASP A 53 -0.97 -12.75 -24.75
C ASP A 53 -0.08 -11.48 -24.70
N GLY A 54 1.19 -11.64 -24.34
CA GLY A 54 2.20 -10.57 -24.32
C GLY A 54 2.37 -9.73 -23.03
N LEU A 55 1.53 -9.89 -22.00
CA LEU A 55 1.66 -9.11 -20.74
C LEU A 55 2.32 -9.89 -19.60
N LEU A 56 1.90 -11.14 -19.38
CA LEU A 56 2.56 -12.01 -18.40
C LEU A 56 3.60 -12.85 -19.12
N SER A 57 4.82 -12.80 -18.61
CA SER A 57 5.93 -13.60 -19.11
C SER A 57 6.19 -14.80 -18.21
N ASP A 58 5.84 -14.69 -16.93
CA ASP A 58 6.08 -15.74 -15.95
C ASP A 58 5.05 -15.78 -14.83
N ILE A 59 4.68 -16.99 -14.43
CA ILE A 59 3.87 -17.26 -13.24
C ILE A 59 4.48 -18.44 -12.50
N ILE A 60 4.97 -18.20 -11.29
CA ILE A 60 5.53 -19.22 -10.41
C ILE A 60 4.64 -19.32 -9.19
N LEU A 61 4.26 -20.55 -8.85
CA LEU A 61 3.58 -20.86 -7.61
C LEU A 61 4.53 -21.70 -6.74
N ALA A 62 4.64 -21.36 -5.46
CA ALA A 62 5.36 -22.15 -4.48
C ALA A 62 4.52 -22.40 -3.23
N THR A 63 4.63 -23.59 -2.65
CA THR A 63 3.86 -24.00 -1.47
C THR A 63 4.74 -24.84 -0.53
N PRO A 64 4.45 -24.86 0.80
CA PRO A 64 5.17 -25.72 1.74
C PRO A 64 4.81 -27.21 1.61
N ASP A 65 3.71 -27.52 0.92
CA ASP A 65 3.26 -28.89 0.65
C ASP A 65 3.69 -29.35 -0.76
N ASP A 66 3.41 -30.60 -1.12
CA ASP A 66 3.64 -31.09 -2.48
C ASP A 66 2.72 -30.37 -3.48
N ILE A 67 3.34 -29.64 -4.40
CA ILE A 67 2.63 -28.81 -5.39
C ILE A 67 1.71 -29.63 -6.29
N ARG A 68 2.01 -30.90 -6.57
CA ARG A 68 1.19 -31.77 -7.45
C ARG A 68 -0.09 -32.27 -6.77
N SER A 69 -0.14 -32.22 -5.44
CA SER A 69 -1.28 -32.65 -4.63
C SER A 69 -1.81 -31.55 -3.72
N TYR A 70 -1.42 -30.30 -4.00
CA TYR A 70 -1.68 -29.16 -3.15
C TYR A 70 -3.18 -28.91 -2.95
N ASN A 71 -3.59 -28.92 -1.69
CA ASN A 71 -4.93 -28.56 -1.22
C ASN A 71 -4.89 -27.56 -0.05
N GLY A 72 -3.71 -27.00 0.23
CA GLY A 72 -3.48 -26.10 1.34
C GLY A 72 -4.00 -24.68 1.07
N THR A 73 -3.76 -23.81 2.05
CA THR A 73 -4.14 -22.39 2.01
C THR A 73 -2.97 -21.43 2.11
N THR A 74 -1.74 -21.94 2.08
CA THR A 74 -0.51 -21.18 2.21
C THR A 74 0.33 -21.31 0.94
N PHE A 75 0.53 -20.20 0.23
CA PHE A 75 1.31 -20.18 -1.00
C PHE A 75 1.98 -18.84 -1.27
N ILE A 76 3.00 -18.90 -2.11
CA ILE A 76 3.67 -17.77 -2.74
C ILE A 76 3.35 -17.81 -4.23
N LEU A 77 2.94 -16.68 -4.79
CA LEU A 77 2.70 -16.48 -6.21
C LEU A 77 3.61 -15.36 -6.71
N VAL A 78 4.54 -15.69 -7.61
CA VAL A 78 5.39 -14.74 -8.33
C VAL A 78 4.83 -14.56 -9.73
N MET A 79 4.58 -13.32 -10.12
CA MET A 79 4.16 -12.95 -11.47
C MET A 79 5.11 -11.87 -11.99
N ALA A 80 5.63 -12.06 -13.20
CA ALA A 80 6.48 -11.06 -13.84
C ALA A 80 6.15 -10.93 -15.32
N GLY A 81 6.36 -9.75 -15.86
CA GLY A 81 6.03 -9.45 -17.25
C GLY A 81 6.78 -8.24 -17.79
N GLU A 82 7.06 -8.30 -19.10
CA GLU A 82 7.60 -7.19 -19.87
C GLU A 82 6.83 -7.08 -21.20
N VAL A 83 6.26 -5.89 -21.46
CA VAL A 83 5.58 -5.60 -22.73
C VAL A 83 6.57 -4.89 -23.64
N THR A 84 6.92 -5.54 -24.75
CA THR A 84 7.80 -4.95 -25.78
C THR A 84 7.00 -4.10 -26.78
N ASP A 85 7.68 -3.14 -27.42
CA ASP A 85 7.10 -2.21 -28.43
C ASP A 85 6.41 -2.89 -29.63
N GLU A 86 6.60 -4.20 -29.84
CA GLU A 86 5.88 -4.96 -30.88
C GLU A 86 4.39 -5.15 -30.55
N PHE A 87 4.00 -4.97 -29.29
CA PHE A 87 2.61 -4.97 -28.84
C PHE A 87 1.92 -3.62 -29.12
N LYS A 88 1.89 -3.21 -30.40
CA LYS A 88 1.17 -2.01 -30.89
C LYS A 88 -0.32 -2.25 -31.18
N GLY A 89 -0.85 -3.42 -30.86
CA GLY A 89 -2.29 -3.66 -30.86
C GLY A 89 -2.91 -2.98 -29.64
N ASP A 90 -3.79 -2.00 -29.87
CA ASP A 90 -4.54 -1.20 -28.88
C ASP A 90 -4.04 -1.32 -27.43
N ILE A 91 -2.91 -0.67 -27.10
CA ILE A 91 -2.45 -0.49 -25.71
C ILE A 91 -3.58 0.13 -24.86
N ALA A 92 -4.44 0.95 -25.49
CA ALA A 92 -5.65 1.53 -24.89
C ALA A 92 -6.74 0.52 -24.49
N ASN A 93 -6.69 -0.72 -25.00
CA ASN A 93 -7.64 -1.80 -24.67
C ASN A 93 -7.01 -2.89 -23.80
N ILE A 94 -5.72 -2.77 -23.43
CA ILE A 94 -5.10 -3.67 -22.46
C ILE A 94 -5.72 -3.36 -21.10
N PRO A 95 -6.30 -4.36 -20.40
CA PRO A 95 -6.73 -4.16 -19.03
C PRO A 95 -5.54 -3.66 -18.21
N GLU A 96 -5.68 -2.51 -17.55
CA GLU A 96 -4.67 -2.02 -16.61
C GLU A 96 -4.26 -3.16 -15.66
N PRO A 97 -2.96 -3.32 -15.36
CA PRO A 97 -2.52 -4.33 -14.41
C PRO A 97 -3.34 -4.18 -13.13
N PRO A 98 -3.76 -5.30 -12.50
CA PRO A 98 -4.75 -5.25 -11.45
C PRO A 98 -4.23 -4.44 -10.27
N ASN A 99 -4.77 -3.22 -10.15
CA ASN A 99 -4.42 -2.25 -9.12
C ASN A 99 -4.52 -2.88 -7.72
N PRO A 100 -3.39 -3.04 -6.99
CA PRO A 100 -3.36 -3.73 -5.71
C PRO A 100 -4.25 -3.01 -4.68
N VAL A 101 -4.29 -1.67 -4.70
CA VAL A 101 -5.14 -0.86 -3.82
C VAL A 101 -6.62 -1.15 -4.07
N LYS A 102 -7.02 -1.19 -5.35
CA LYS A 102 -8.39 -1.51 -5.75
C LYS A 102 -8.78 -2.93 -5.33
N GLN A 103 -7.83 -3.87 -5.33
CA GLN A 103 -8.09 -5.22 -4.81
C GLN A 103 -8.38 -5.22 -3.31
N ILE A 104 -7.59 -4.49 -2.51
CA ILE A 104 -7.80 -4.36 -1.06
C ILE A 104 -9.17 -3.74 -0.78
N ILE A 105 -9.50 -2.62 -1.45
CA ILE A 105 -10.78 -1.91 -1.32
C ILE A 105 -11.95 -2.85 -1.63
N ASN A 106 -11.92 -3.53 -2.77
CA ASN A 106 -13.03 -4.35 -3.25
C ASN A 106 -13.25 -5.61 -2.42
N GLN A 107 -12.24 -6.08 -1.70
CA GLN A 107 -12.30 -7.29 -0.87
C GLN A 107 -12.56 -7.00 0.61
N GLY A 108 -12.70 -5.72 0.99
CA GLY A 108 -12.95 -5.34 2.38
C GLY A 108 -11.81 -5.73 3.32
N CYS A 109 -10.57 -5.78 2.81
CA CYS A 109 -9.39 -6.11 3.60
C CYS A 109 -8.92 -4.88 4.40
N GLU A 110 -8.40 -5.12 5.60
CA GLU A 110 -7.78 -4.10 6.45
C GLU A 110 -6.28 -4.03 6.11
N LEU A 111 -5.76 -2.84 5.83
CA LEU A 111 -4.35 -2.59 5.56
C LEU A 111 -3.57 -2.55 6.89
N ILE A 112 -2.50 -3.33 7.01
CA ILE A 112 -1.69 -3.47 8.23
C ILE A 112 -0.41 -2.65 8.15
N SER A 113 0.32 -2.80 7.04
CA SER A 113 1.58 -2.10 6.79
C SER A 113 1.69 -1.76 5.31
N ALA A 114 2.43 -0.70 4.99
CA ALA A 114 2.74 -0.30 3.64
C ALA A 114 4.12 0.38 3.63
N ASN A 115 5.04 -0.17 2.85
CA ASN A 115 6.40 0.29 2.69
C ASN A 115 6.67 0.56 1.20
N TYR A 116 7.50 1.56 0.93
CA TYR A 116 8.03 1.77 -0.40
C TYR A 116 9.25 0.86 -0.62
N ILE A 117 9.36 0.28 -1.81
CA ILE A 117 10.42 -0.66 -2.14
C ILE A 117 10.94 -0.40 -3.55
N THR A 118 12.19 -0.78 -3.81
CA THR A 118 12.77 -0.82 -5.15
C THR A 118 13.27 -2.23 -5.45
N ILE A 119 13.11 -2.68 -6.70
CA ILE A 119 13.61 -3.98 -7.18
C ILE A 119 14.29 -3.74 -8.53
N GLY A 120 15.61 -3.67 -8.51
CA GLY A 120 16.36 -3.20 -9.67
C GLY A 120 16.03 -1.76 -10.02
N ASP A 121 15.48 -1.56 -11.20
CA ASP A 121 15.03 -0.27 -11.72
C ASP A 121 13.52 -0.04 -11.57
N LEU A 122 12.81 -0.99 -10.93
CA LEU A 122 11.38 -0.87 -10.67
C LEU A 122 11.12 -0.24 -9.31
N ASP A 123 10.21 0.70 -9.27
CA ASP A 123 9.66 1.29 -8.05
C ASP A 123 8.39 0.56 -7.65
N GLY A 124 8.16 0.41 -6.36
CA GLY A 124 7.06 -0.40 -5.89
C GLY A 124 6.63 -0.14 -4.46
N ILE A 125 5.70 -0.99 -4.03
CA ILE A 125 5.26 -1.08 -2.64
C ILE A 125 5.32 -2.52 -2.15
N GLU A 126 5.63 -2.65 -0.88
CA GLU A 126 5.33 -3.81 -0.07
C GLU A 126 4.17 -3.44 0.85
N PHE A 127 3.16 -4.30 0.97
CA PHE A 127 2.10 -4.08 1.95
C PHE A 127 1.57 -5.38 2.52
N GLU A 128 1.09 -5.30 3.76
CA GLU A 128 0.41 -6.40 4.43
C GLU A 128 -1.07 -6.06 4.63
N SER A 129 -1.93 -7.05 4.47
CA SER A 129 -3.35 -6.89 4.75
C SER A 129 -3.96 -8.14 5.37
N ILE A 130 -5.05 -7.93 6.12
CA ILE A 130 -5.88 -8.99 6.68
C ILE A 130 -7.28 -8.92 6.06
N CYS A 131 -7.73 -10.05 5.52
CA CYS A 131 -9.00 -10.18 4.83
C CYS A 131 -9.88 -11.18 5.59
N LYS A 132 -11.16 -10.85 5.78
CA LYS A 132 -12.16 -11.74 6.40
C LYS A 132 -13.21 -12.06 5.34
N GLU A 133 -13.34 -13.33 4.98
CA GLU A 133 -14.33 -13.80 4.02
C GLU A 133 -15.07 -15.01 4.56
N ALA A 134 -16.26 -15.30 4.01
CA ALA A 134 -16.99 -16.52 4.33
C ALA A 134 -16.56 -17.67 3.40
N ASP A 135 -16.30 -18.85 3.95
CA ASP A 135 -16.08 -20.07 3.18
C ASP A 135 -17.38 -20.55 2.49
N GLU A 136 -17.28 -21.62 1.70
CA GLU A 136 -18.43 -22.23 1.00
C GLU A 136 -19.55 -22.67 1.96
N ASN A 137 -19.24 -22.88 3.24
CA ASN A 137 -20.17 -23.29 4.29
C ASN A 137 -20.68 -22.10 5.13
N GLY A 138 -20.24 -20.87 4.82
CA GLY A 138 -20.60 -19.65 5.56
C GLY A 138 -19.76 -19.37 6.81
N ASN A 139 -18.70 -20.15 7.09
CA ASN A 139 -17.78 -19.88 8.19
C ASN A 139 -16.81 -18.76 7.82
N THR A 140 -16.54 -17.83 8.74
CA THR A 140 -15.55 -16.79 8.49
C THR A 140 -14.13 -17.36 8.51
N ILE A 141 -13.44 -17.28 7.38
CA ILE A 141 -12.01 -17.49 7.24
C ILE A 141 -11.32 -16.13 7.29
N THR A 142 -10.23 -16.07 8.07
CA THR A 142 -9.35 -14.90 8.10
C THR A 142 -8.04 -15.28 7.43
N ALA A 143 -7.67 -14.55 6.39
CA ALA A 143 -6.40 -14.70 5.69
C ALA A 143 -5.55 -13.45 5.89
N LYS A 144 -4.25 -13.64 6.02
CA LYS A 144 -3.26 -12.55 5.97
C LYS A 144 -2.46 -12.71 4.68
N ASN A 145 -2.08 -11.59 4.09
CA ASN A 145 -1.22 -11.58 2.91
C ASN A 145 -0.15 -10.49 3.04
N LYS A 146 0.98 -10.76 2.40
CA LYS A 146 2.04 -9.79 2.13
C LYS A 146 2.24 -9.73 0.62
N ILE A 147 2.18 -8.55 0.06
CA ILE A 147 2.29 -8.32 -1.38
C ILE A 147 3.42 -7.36 -1.63
N ILE A 148 4.30 -7.74 -2.55
CA ILE A 148 5.26 -6.87 -3.19
C ILE A 148 4.80 -6.64 -4.61
N PHE A 149 4.73 -5.38 -5.03
CA PHE A 149 4.44 -5.02 -6.41
C PHE A 149 5.37 -3.88 -6.81
N ALA A 150 6.13 -4.07 -7.88
CA ALA A 150 6.98 -3.04 -8.45
C ALA A 150 6.79 -2.98 -9.96
N ASN A 151 6.80 -1.78 -10.53
CA ASN A 151 6.62 -1.58 -11.95
C ASN A 151 7.36 -0.36 -12.50
N GLN A 152 7.40 -0.31 -13.82
CA GLN A 152 7.87 0.80 -14.65
C GLN A 152 7.01 0.82 -15.91
N ASN A 153 6.71 2.00 -16.47
CA ASN A 153 5.80 2.10 -17.61
C ASN A 153 6.47 2.17 -18.99
N SER A 154 7.76 2.47 -19.07
CA SER A 154 8.44 2.66 -20.36
C SER A 154 9.86 2.06 -20.38
N PRO A 155 10.03 0.84 -20.93
CA PRO A 155 8.98 -0.11 -21.35
C PRO A 155 8.16 -0.61 -20.14
N MET A 156 6.93 -1.08 -20.38
CA MET A 156 6.10 -1.61 -19.28
C MET A 156 6.72 -2.90 -18.76
N ARG A 157 7.19 -2.85 -17.51
CA ARG A 157 7.79 -3.98 -16.78
C ARG A 157 7.15 -4.03 -15.40
N PHE A 158 6.83 -5.23 -14.93
CA PHE A 158 6.31 -5.39 -13.58
C PHE A 158 6.73 -6.72 -12.96
N ILE A 159 6.74 -6.71 -11.65
CA ILE A 159 6.83 -7.90 -10.81
C ILE A 159 5.81 -7.78 -9.67
N SER A 160 5.13 -8.87 -9.40
CA SER A 160 4.26 -9.02 -8.23
C SER A 160 4.61 -10.31 -7.52
N VAL A 161 4.85 -10.21 -6.22
CA VAL A 161 5.05 -11.36 -5.35
C VAL A 161 3.98 -11.31 -4.27
N LEU A 162 3.14 -12.33 -4.23
CA LEU A 162 2.04 -12.46 -3.28
C LEU A 162 2.34 -13.64 -2.37
N PHE A 163 2.43 -13.41 -1.07
CA PHE A 163 2.32 -14.43 -0.04
C PHE A 163 0.96 -14.35 0.61
N ILE A 164 0.28 -15.50 0.73
CA ILE A 164 -1.00 -15.61 1.42
C ILE A 164 -1.01 -16.86 2.28
N ALA A 165 -1.60 -16.73 3.46
CA ALA A 165 -1.83 -17.82 4.40
C ALA A 165 -3.10 -17.56 5.21
N LYS A 166 -3.62 -18.60 5.87
CA LYS A 166 -4.59 -18.37 6.96
C LYS A 166 -3.92 -17.59 8.08
N ALA A 167 -4.69 -16.79 8.80
CA ALA A 167 -4.16 -15.90 9.84
C ALA A 167 -3.46 -16.64 11.00
N ASP A 168 -3.84 -17.90 11.28
CA ASP A 168 -3.23 -18.76 12.29
C ASP A 168 -1.98 -19.52 11.80
N GLU A 169 -1.78 -19.60 10.48
CA GLU A 169 -0.60 -20.21 9.84
C GLU A 169 0.44 -19.15 9.43
N TYR A 170 0.01 -17.92 9.16
CA TYR A 170 0.83 -16.85 8.56
C TYR A 170 2.16 -16.62 9.30
N ASP A 171 2.11 -16.48 10.62
CA ASP A 171 3.29 -16.18 11.43
C ASP A 171 4.32 -17.35 11.41
N SER A 172 3.92 -18.55 10.99
CA SER A 172 4.81 -19.71 10.84
C SER A 172 5.62 -19.69 9.53
N TYR A 173 5.14 -18.98 8.52
CA TYR A 173 5.69 -19.01 7.15
C TYR A 173 6.12 -17.63 6.63
N ILE A 174 5.86 -16.55 7.36
CA ILE A 174 6.23 -15.20 6.92
C ILE A 174 7.76 -15.03 6.80
N GLN A 175 8.53 -15.68 7.67
CA GLN A 175 9.99 -15.63 7.58
C GLN A 175 10.50 -16.33 6.32
N ASP A 176 9.88 -17.45 5.94
CA ASP A 176 10.21 -18.17 4.69
C ASP A 176 10.01 -17.25 3.47
N PHE A 177 8.91 -16.49 3.46
CA PHE A 177 8.66 -15.49 2.43
C PHE A 177 9.73 -14.39 2.43
N ASP A 178 10.02 -13.80 3.59
CA ASP A 178 11.03 -12.73 3.70
C ASP A 178 12.42 -13.21 3.25
N ASP A 179 12.80 -14.44 3.60
CA ASP A 179 14.05 -15.07 3.17
C ASP A 179 14.10 -15.25 1.64
N MET A 180 12.99 -15.64 1.01
CA MET A 180 12.89 -15.69 -0.46
C MET A 180 13.06 -14.30 -1.07
N ILE A 181 12.40 -13.27 -0.50
CA ILE A 181 12.50 -11.88 -0.98
C ILE A 181 13.94 -11.34 -0.87
N ASP A 182 14.71 -11.72 0.14
CA ASP A 182 16.13 -11.37 0.28
C ASP A 182 17.02 -11.94 -0.84
N THR A 183 16.56 -13.00 -1.50
CA THR A 183 17.22 -13.61 -2.66
C THR A 183 16.69 -13.12 -4.00
N LEU A 184 15.50 -12.53 -4.01
CA LEU A 184 14.86 -12.04 -5.22
C LEU A 184 15.71 -10.94 -5.87
N ALA A 185 16.04 -11.15 -7.13
CA ALA A 185 16.75 -10.18 -7.94
C ALA A 185 16.08 -10.03 -9.32
N LEU A 186 16.12 -8.80 -9.82
CA LEU A 186 15.71 -8.45 -11.18
C LEU A 186 16.89 -7.78 -11.89
N SER A 187 17.32 -8.36 -13.01
CA SER A 187 18.53 -7.98 -13.74
C SER A 187 19.77 -7.92 -12.83
N GLY A 188 19.85 -8.84 -11.86
CA GLY A 188 20.95 -8.93 -10.88
C GLY A 188 20.89 -7.93 -9.71
N ASN A 189 19.83 -7.12 -9.62
CA ASN A 189 19.63 -6.18 -8.52
C ASN A 189 18.57 -6.70 -7.54
N LYS A 190 18.91 -6.70 -6.25
CA LYS A 190 18.04 -7.21 -5.19
C LYS A 190 16.93 -6.23 -4.81
N VAL A 191 15.90 -6.77 -4.16
CA VAL A 191 14.88 -5.99 -3.45
C VAL A 191 15.54 -5.13 -2.38
N ARG A 192 15.10 -3.88 -2.28
CA ARG A 192 15.49 -2.93 -1.25
C ARG A 192 14.24 -2.30 -0.69
N VAL A 193 14.05 -2.44 0.62
CA VAL A 193 13.06 -1.65 1.33
C VAL A 193 13.66 -0.27 1.55
N ASP A 194 13.17 0.71 0.80
CA ASP A 194 13.63 2.07 0.89
C ASP A 194 12.72 2.88 1.80
N LYS A 195 13.25 3.93 2.41
CA LYS A 195 12.38 4.94 3.01
C LYS A 195 11.63 5.63 1.86
N LEU A 196 10.33 5.86 2.04
CA LEU A 196 9.56 6.75 1.16
C LEU A 196 10.43 7.94 0.78
N PRO A 197 10.53 8.29 -0.52
CA PRO A 197 11.29 9.46 -0.92
C PRO A 197 10.84 10.63 -0.04
N ASN A 198 11.79 11.23 0.67
CA ASN A 198 11.56 12.32 1.63
C ASN A 198 11.18 13.62 0.86
N ILE A 199 10.13 13.59 0.05
CA ILE A 199 9.41 14.79 -0.33
C ILE A 199 8.57 15.13 0.89
N GLU A 200 9.22 15.73 1.91
CA GLU A 200 8.52 16.37 3.00
C GLU A 200 7.91 17.66 2.46
N GLU A 201 6.67 17.59 2.01
CA GLU A 201 5.95 18.80 1.70
C GLU A 201 5.39 19.40 2.99
N ARG A 202 5.93 20.57 3.34
CA ARG A 202 5.46 21.38 4.46
C ARG A 202 4.49 22.41 3.95
N VAL A 203 3.20 22.18 4.18
CA VAL A 203 2.19 23.16 3.81
C VAL A 203 1.82 24.02 5.01
N MET A 204 2.00 25.33 4.85
CA MET A 204 1.59 26.35 5.81
C MET A 204 0.07 26.46 5.82
N LEU A 205 -0.55 26.35 7.01
CA LEU A 205 -1.97 26.62 7.20
C LEU A 205 -2.19 28.10 7.52
N GLU A 206 -1.85 28.49 8.76
CA GLU A 206 -1.87 29.84 9.31
C GLU A 206 -0.74 29.95 10.36
N GLU A 207 -0.25 31.19 10.61
CA GLU A 207 0.76 31.62 11.61
C GLU A 207 1.59 30.53 12.33
N GLU A 208 2.35 29.71 11.57
CA GLU A 208 3.32 28.69 12.01
C GLU A 208 2.84 27.23 12.18
N THR A 209 1.61 26.89 11.79
CA THR A 209 1.14 25.49 11.73
C THR A 209 1.46 24.85 10.38
N PHE A 210 2.08 23.66 10.41
CA PHE A 210 2.47 22.90 9.22
C PHE A 210 1.87 21.50 9.23
N VAL A 211 1.49 21.03 8.05
CA VAL A 211 1.23 19.60 7.79
C VAL A 211 2.44 19.05 7.06
N ASN A 212 3.01 17.96 7.58
CA ASN A 212 4.03 17.21 6.89
C ASN A 212 3.36 16.09 6.10
N ILE A 213 3.70 15.96 4.83
CA ILE A 213 3.31 14.84 3.99
C ILE A 213 4.58 14.21 3.47
N LYS A 214 4.74 12.89 3.61
CA LYS A 214 5.75 12.11 2.90
C LYS A 214 5.07 11.30 1.82
N THR A 215 5.47 11.48 0.58
CA THR A 215 4.83 10.83 -0.56
C THR A 215 5.80 10.66 -1.71
N ASN A 216 5.47 9.76 -2.63
CA ASN A 216 6.11 9.62 -3.93
C ASN A 216 5.30 10.27 -5.08
N SER A 217 4.31 11.09 -4.75
CA SER A 217 3.59 11.97 -5.69
C SER A 217 3.97 13.43 -5.51
N ASP A 218 3.77 14.23 -6.56
CA ASP A 218 3.77 15.68 -6.46
C ASP A 218 2.47 16.16 -5.82
N ILE A 219 2.55 17.00 -4.78
CA ILE A 219 1.38 17.55 -4.09
C ILE A 219 1.09 18.97 -4.59
N ASN A 220 -0.18 19.24 -4.85
CA ASN A 220 -0.67 20.56 -5.30
C ASN A 220 -2.01 20.90 -4.62
N ASP A 221 -2.42 22.17 -4.70
CA ASP A 221 -3.75 22.64 -4.25
C ASP A 221 -4.13 22.23 -2.82
N PHE A 222 -3.15 22.21 -1.92
CA PHE A 222 -3.40 21.88 -0.53
C PHE A 222 -4.33 22.92 0.12
N SER A 223 -5.30 22.43 0.89
CA SER A 223 -6.26 23.24 1.63
C SER A 223 -6.65 22.57 2.94
N PHE A 224 -6.81 23.39 3.97
CA PHE A 224 -7.37 22.99 5.25
C PHE A 224 -8.69 23.71 5.48
N ASN A 225 -9.71 22.97 5.91
CA ASN A 225 -11.02 23.50 6.25
C ASN A 225 -11.38 23.08 7.68
N GLU A 226 -11.39 24.05 8.58
CA GLU A 226 -11.73 23.85 9.99
C GLU A 226 -13.18 23.42 10.22
N GLU A 227 -14.12 23.99 9.45
CA GLU A 227 -15.55 23.69 9.59
C GLU A 227 -15.84 22.23 9.20
N ASP A 228 -15.24 21.80 8.09
CA ASP A 228 -15.31 20.41 7.61
C ASP A 228 -14.37 19.46 8.34
N LYS A 229 -13.47 19.98 9.19
CA LYS A 229 -12.43 19.24 9.91
C LYS A 229 -11.61 18.38 8.96
N SER A 230 -11.18 18.98 7.85
CA SER A 230 -10.58 18.23 6.75
C SER A 230 -9.39 18.93 6.12
N ILE A 231 -8.49 18.10 5.59
CA ILE A 231 -7.41 18.50 4.70
C ILE A 231 -7.71 17.92 3.33
N SER A 232 -7.41 18.66 2.28
CA SER A 232 -7.46 18.17 0.91
C SER A 232 -6.28 18.64 0.10
N PHE A 233 -5.82 17.82 -0.84
CA PHE A 233 -4.77 18.16 -1.78
C PHE A 233 -4.91 17.31 -3.05
N ASN A 234 -4.29 17.75 -4.13
CA ASN A 234 -4.13 16.95 -5.34
C ASN A 234 -2.80 16.20 -5.26
N ALA A 235 -2.82 14.90 -5.55
CA ALA A 235 -1.64 14.07 -5.71
C ALA A 235 -1.50 13.71 -7.18
N GLU A 236 -0.37 14.08 -7.78
CA GLU A 236 -0.04 13.79 -9.17
C GLU A 236 1.17 12.83 -9.23
N GLY A 237 1.04 11.78 -10.02
CA GLY A 237 2.12 10.84 -10.28
C GLY A 237 1.96 10.19 -11.65
N GLU A 238 2.98 9.45 -12.06
CA GLU A 238 2.98 8.78 -13.36
C GLU A 238 1.85 7.74 -13.44
N GLU A 239 0.96 7.85 -14.44
CA GLU A 239 -0.17 6.94 -14.61
C GLU A 239 0.24 5.46 -14.50
N ASN A 240 -0.60 4.62 -13.91
CA ASN A 240 -0.36 3.17 -13.75
C ASN A 240 0.79 2.77 -12.81
N THR A 241 1.47 3.73 -12.16
CA THR A 241 2.36 3.41 -11.02
C THR A 241 1.59 3.48 -9.70
N ILE A 242 2.27 3.23 -8.58
CA ILE A 242 1.63 3.21 -7.26
C ILE A 242 2.06 4.43 -6.46
N GLY A 243 1.05 5.10 -5.89
CA GLY A 243 1.22 6.16 -4.92
C GLY A 243 1.11 5.66 -3.48
N ILE A 244 1.91 6.26 -2.61
CA ILE A 244 1.90 6.03 -1.18
C ILE A 244 2.13 7.36 -0.48
N ALA A 245 1.28 7.66 0.50
CA ALA A 245 1.37 8.88 1.28
C ALA A 245 1.25 8.59 2.77
N GLU A 246 2.15 9.19 3.55
CA GLU A 246 2.10 9.28 5.00
C GLU A 246 1.86 10.74 5.37
N VAL A 247 0.69 11.02 5.96
CA VAL A 247 0.26 12.37 6.33
C VAL A 247 0.26 12.51 7.84
N TYR A 248 1.04 13.46 8.37
CA TYR A 248 1.13 13.75 9.80
C TYR A 248 0.05 14.77 10.19
N LEU A 249 -0.93 14.32 10.99
CA LEU A 249 -2.16 15.05 11.31
C LEU A 249 -2.24 15.52 12.77
N ASP A 250 -1.36 15.02 13.64
CA ASP A 250 -1.33 15.26 15.09
C ASP A 250 -1.45 16.73 15.52
N ASN A 251 -0.97 17.65 14.70
CA ASN A 251 -0.99 19.09 14.98
C ASN A 251 -2.24 19.82 14.45
N VAL A 252 -3.10 19.15 13.68
CA VAL A 252 -4.17 19.79 12.90
C VAL A 252 -5.52 19.10 13.00
N LEU A 253 -5.55 17.76 13.01
CA LEU A 253 -6.75 16.94 13.04
C LEU A 253 -6.60 15.77 13.99
N LYS A 254 -7.65 15.47 14.76
CA LYS A 254 -7.72 14.26 15.58
C LYS A 254 -8.55 13.17 14.93
N GLY A 255 -8.14 11.93 15.14
CA GLY A 255 -8.90 10.76 14.75
C GLY A 255 -10.23 10.61 15.52
N PRO A 256 -11.10 9.67 15.12
CA PRO A 256 -10.95 8.77 13.98
C PRO A 256 -10.90 9.50 12.63
N TYR A 257 -10.11 8.97 11.70
CA TYR A 257 -9.94 9.55 10.37
C TYR A 257 -10.79 8.84 9.32
N THR A 258 -11.02 9.53 8.21
CA THR A 258 -11.54 8.96 6.96
C THR A 258 -10.70 9.50 5.81
N VAL A 259 -10.08 8.61 5.04
CA VAL A 259 -9.29 8.96 3.85
C VAL A 259 -10.14 8.70 2.60
N ILE A 260 -10.22 9.70 1.74
CA ILE A 260 -11.03 9.70 0.52
C ILE A 260 -10.14 10.04 -0.67
N VAL A 261 -10.21 9.22 -1.71
CA VAL A 261 -9.57 9.45 -3.01
C VAL A 261 -10.67 9.48 -4.07
N ASP A 262 -10.78 10.59 -4.81
CA ASP A 262 -11.82 10.82 -5.83
C ASP A 262 -13.23 10.45 -5.34
N ASP A 263 -13.60 11.04 -4.21
CA ASP A 263 -14.91 10.87 -3.55
C ASP A 263 -15.22 9.44 -3.07
N LYS A 264 -14.21 8.54 -3.04
CA LYS A 264 -14.35 7.17 -2.52
C LYS A 264 -13.48 6.95 -1.29
N PRO A 265 -14.02 6.40 -0.20
CA PRO A 265 -13.20 6.02 0.95
C PRO A 265 -12.24 4.89 0.59
N ILE A 266 -11.03 4.96 1.10
CA ILE A 266 -10.00 3.92 0.91
C ILE A 266 -9.48 3.40 2.26
N PRO A 267 -8.99 2.15 2.32
CA PRO A 267 -8.21 1.64 3.44
C PRO A 267 -6.98 2.50 3.71
N PHE A 268 -6.66 2.64 5.00
CA PHE A 268 -5.48 3.34 5.48
C PHE A 268 -5.02 2.71 6.79
N ILE A 269 -3.79 3.01 7.17
CA ILE A 269 -3.19 2.67 8.46
C ILE A 269 -3.32 3.92 9.34
N ASP A 270 -3.98 3.78 10.49
CA ASP A 270 -4.05 4.82 11.52
C ASP A 270 -2.77 4.75 12.37
N ASN A 271 -1.89 5.73 12.16
CA ASN A 271 -0.64 5.86 12.90
C ASN A 271 -0.86 6.78 14.11
N GLU A 272 -0.01 6.68 15.14
CA GLU A 272 -0.11 7.57 16.32
C GLU A 272 -0.13 9.07 15.96
N THR A 273 0.52 9.43 14.85
CA THR A 273 0.68 10.83 14.41
C THR A 273 -0.12 11.19 13.16
N GLY A 274 -0.92 10.29 12.58
CA GLY A 274 -1.66 10.56 11.35
C GLY A 274 -2.07 9.31 10.57
N VAL A 275 -1.98 9.34 9.25
CA VAL A 275 -2.43 8.22 8.40
C VAL A 275 -1.42 7.84 7.32
N THR A 276 -1.32 6.55 7.01
CA THR A 276 -0.62 6.05 5.81
C THR A 276 -1.61 5.37 4.89
N PHE A 277 -1.57 5.69 3.59
CA PHE A 277 -2.44 5.05 2.61
C PHE A 277 -1.73 4.90 1.27
N ILE A 278 -2.22 3.94 0.49
CA ILE A 278 -1.75 3.65 -0.86
C ILE A 278 -2.87 3.95 -1.86
N TYR A 279 -2.50 4.40 -3.05
CA TYR A 279 -3.39 4.72 -4.17
C TYR A 279 -2.69 4.40 -5.49
N THR A 280 -3.38 4.50 -6.61
CA THR A 280 -2.75 4.42 -7.93
C THR A 280 -2.36 5.80 -8.37
N HIS A 281 -1.18 5.96 -8.95
CA HIS A 281 -0.79 7.24 -9.51
C HIS A 281 -1.64 7.57 -10.74
N SER A 282 -2.16 8.78 -10.73
CA SER A 282 -2.69 9.56 -11.83
C SER A 282 -2.82 10.98 -11.28
N LEU A 283 -3.84 11.75 -11.68
CA LEU A 283 -4.24 12.95 -10.94
C LEU A 283 -5.41 12.62 -10.02
N HIS A 284 -5.17 12.63 -8.71
CA HIS A 284 -6.17 12.29 -7.70
C HIS A 284 -6.43 13.43 -6.73
N LYS A 285 -7.70 13.60 -6.36
CA LYS A 285 -8.07 14.49 -5.25
C LYS A 285 -8.15 13.69 -3.95
N ILE A 286 -7.25 14.01 -3.03
CA ILE A 286 -7.21 13.42 -1.69
C ILE A 286 -7.96 14.33 -0.72
N LYS A 287 -8.81 13.73 0.13
CA LYS A 287 -9.44 14.40 1.27
C LYS A 287 -9.32 13.52 2.51
N ILE A 288 -8.81 14.08 3.60
CA ILE A 288 -8.71 13.43 4.90
C ILE A 288 -9.60 14.18 5.87
N ILE A 289 -10.53 13.48 6.51
CA ILE A 289 -11.50 14.04 7.46
C ILE A 289 -11.20 13.51 8.85
N GLY A 290 -11.04 14.40 9.84
CA GLY A 290 -10.91 14.05 11.25
C GLY A 290 -12.21 14.25 12.03
N SER A 291 -12.19 13.87 13.31
CA SER A 291 -13.33 14.06 14.22
C SER A 291 -13.35 15.46 14.85
N GLU A 292 -12.17 16.06 15.04
CA GLU A 292 -11.94 17.35 15.67
C GLU A 292 -10.73 18.05 15.03
N VAL A 293 -10.77 19.40 15.03
CA VAL A 293 -9.61 20.24 14.74
C VAL A 293 -8.80 20.43 16.01
N VAL A 294 -7.47 20.39 15.90
CA VAL A 294 -6.56 20.73 16.99
C VAL A 294 -6.50 22.25 17.14
N PRO A 295 -6.95 22.84 18.27
CA PRO A 295 -6.95 24.29 18.43
C PRO A 295 -5.52 24.84 18.56
N GLU A 296 -5.22 25.93 17.86
CA GLU A 296 -3.90 26.60 17.88
C GLU A 296 -3.49 27.10 19.28
N PHE A 297 -4.48 27.38 20.14
CA PHE A 297 -4.25 27.72 21.55
C PHE A 297 -4.89 26.69 22.46
N PRO A 298 -4.13 26.10 23.41
CA PRO A 298 -4.72 25.21 24.39
C PRO A 298 -5.79 25.97 25.18
N ILE A 299 -7.01 25.42 25.24
CA ILE A 299 -8.14 26.00 26.01
C ILE A 299 -7.74 26.24 27.48
N THR A 300 -6.74 25.51 27.99
CA THR A 300 -6.15 25.69 29.32
C THR A 300 -5.44 27.02 29.51
N VAL A 301 -5.01 27.72 28.45
CA VAL A 301 -4.36 29.04 28.50
C VAL A 301 -5.38 30.18 28.63
N LEU A 302 -6.61 29.99 28.13
CA LEU A 302 -7.70 30.99 28.20
C LEU A 302 -7.99 31.48 29.62
N PRO A 303 -8.14 30.63 30.66
CA PRO A 303 -8.37 31.12 32.02
C PRO A 303 -7.17 31.92 32.56
N LEU A 304 -5.94 31.60 32.17
CA LEU A 304 -4.75 32.36 32.57
C LEU A 304 -4.77 33.78 31.97
N LEU A 305 -5.13 33.89 30.69
CA LEU A 305 -5.28 35.16 29.99
C LEU A 305 -6.41 36.03 30.58
N ALA A 306 -7.54 35.40 30.91
CA ALA A 306 -8.65 36.07 31.57
C ALA A 306 -8.27 36.64 32.95
N ILE A 307 -7.45 35.92 33.73
CA ILE A 307 -6.92 36.39 35.01
C ILE A 307 -6.01 37.61 34.82
N ILE A 308 -5.09 37.56 33.86
CA ILE A 308 -4.17 38.68 33.56
C ILE A 308 -4.95 39.94 33.16
N ILE A 309 -5.93 39.80 32.25
CA ILE A 309 -6.81 40.92 31.84
C ILE A 309 -7.59 41.44 33.05
N GLY A 310 -8.14 40.55 33.89
CA GLY A 310 -8.86 40.92 35.10
C GLY A 310 -8.03 41.75 36.07
N ILE A 311 -6.76 41.38 36.28
CA ILE A 311 -5.81 42.13 37.12
C ILE A 311 -5.51 43.50 36.50
N MET A 312 -5.26 43.59 35.19
CA MET A 312 -5.01 44.87 34.51
C MET A 312 -6.19 45.84 34.64
N VAL A 313 -7.42 45.35 34.50
CA VAL A 313 -8.63 46.17 34.66
C VAL A 313 -8.78 46.66 36.11
N MET A 314 -8.52 45.81 37.12
CA MET A 314 -8.53 46.23 38.52
C MET A 314 -7.50 47.32 38.81
N ILE A 315 -6.25 47.15 38.37
CA ILE A 315 -5.18 48.13 38.58
C ILE A 315 -5.55 49.47 37.91
N SER A 316 -6.05 49.42 36.67
CA SER A 316 -6.45 50.60 35.92
C SER A 316 -7.59 51.37 36.60
N LYS A 317 -8.58 50.67 37.16
CA LYS A 317 -9.65 51.29 37.96
C LYS A 317 -9.13 51.89 39.27
N SER A 318 -8.23 51.20 39.97
CA SER A 318 -7.68 51.73 41.24
C SER A 318 -6.91 53.04 41.02
N ASN A 319 -6.17 53.15 39.91
CA ASN A 319 -5.44 54.36 39.53
C ASN A 319 -6.35 55.52 39.11
N GLN A 320 -7.56 55.24 38.62
CA GLN A 320 -8.57 56.28 38.35
C GLN A 320 -9.27 56.76 39.62
N ILE A 321 -9.48 55.88 40.60
CA ILE A 321 -10.06 56.24 41.91
C ILE A 321 -9.08 57.08 42.74
N LEU A 322 -7.78 56.78 42.69
CA LEU A 322 -6.73 57.54 43.38
C LEU A 322 -6.45 58.94 42.78
N LYS A 323 -6.92 59.21 41.55
CA LYS A 323 -6.76 60.51 40.88
C LYS A 323 -7.98 61.45 41.02
N ARG A 324 -9.04 61.01 41.70
CA ARG A 324 -10.28 61.76 41.91
C ARG A 324 -10.40 62.19 43.36
#